data_AF-A0A126P9F1-F1
#
_entry.id   AF-A0A126P9F1-F1
#
_cell.length_a   1.000
_cell.length_b   1.000
_cell.length_c   1.000
_cell.angle_alpha   90.00
_cell.angle_beta   90.00
_cell.angle_gamma   90.00
#
_symmetry.space_group_name_H-M   'P 1'
#
loop_
_entity.id
_entity.type
_entity.pdbx_description
1 polymer ?
#
loop_
_entity_poly.entity_id
_entity_poly.type
_entity_poly.pdbx_seq_one_letter_code
_entity_poly.pdbx_strand_id
1 'polypeptide(L)'
;MQDYLLFVDTETTGLPAGWRRPYADDAAWPHLAQLAWVVYTRAGALVKAENYYLRVPAGTMQPTAQAIHGLSTEFLAAEGQDLGPVLTSLAADLAQYKPLVVGHFVQLDFHMLGVGFHRAGLPNPLPGLPTFCTMLPTGPLARALGPPPGRQLLRLNELYEHLFHEPLDRHHDAQTDAEATAECFFELWRTGYLTEASLAQQVPLAEPVAAGPFAWLGPQGRRWAAGASGALVLLFLIWLYYYYG
;
A
#
# COMPACT_ATOMS: atom_id res chain seq x y z
N MET A 1 2.03 -11.30 17.42
CA MET A 1 1.93 -11.54 15.96
C MET A 1 0.63 -12.29 15.65
N GLN A 2 0.17 -12.23 14.40
CA GLN A 2 -1.00 -12.98 13.90
C GLN A 2 -0.63 -14.44 13.56
N ASP A 3 -1.61 -15.32 13.40
CA ASP A 3 -1.36 -16.72 13.05
C ASP A 3 -0.98 -16.91 11.57
N TYR A 4 -1.37 -15.95 10.74
CA TYR A 4 -1.03 -15.87 9.33
C TYR A 4 -0.34 -14.54 9.01
N LEU A 5 0.57 -14.60 8.05
CA LEU A 5 1.19 -13.45 7.41
C LEU A 5 0.83 -13.51 5.93
N LEU A 6 0.52 -12.36 5.34
CA LEU A 6 0.28 -12.21 3.91
C LEU A 6 1.28 -11.20 3.40
N PHE A 7 2.20 -11.65 2.55
CA PHE A 7 3.17 -10.80 1.88
C PHE A 7 2.58 -10.39 0.54
N VAL A 8 2.58 -9.10 0.26
CA VAL A 8 1.97 -8.54 -0.95
C VAL A 8 2.94 -7.60 -1.63
N ASP A 9 2.92 -7.63 -2.96
CA ASP A 9 3.64 -6.69 -3.79
C ASP A 9 2.80 -6.36 -5.04
N THR A 10 3.04 -5.19 -5.61
CA THR A 10 2.29 -4.66 -6.75
C THR A 10 3.21 -4.00 -7.76
N GLU A 11 3.06 -4.39 -9.03
CA GLU A 11 3.56 -3.59 -10.14
C GLU A 11 2.47 -2.66 -10.64
N THR A 12 2.86 -1.45 -11.03
CA THR A 12 1.91 -0.38 -11.34
C THR A 12 2.31 0.36 -12.61
N THR A 13 1.34 1.01 -13.26
CA THR A 13 1.60 1.75 -14.50
C THR A 13 2.44 3.02 -14.31
N GLY A 14 2.87 3.34 -13.09
CA GLY A 14 3.60 4.55 -12.73
C GLY A 14 3.63 4.76 -11.21
N LEU A 15 4.18 5.87 -10.75
CA LEU A 15 4.12 6.23 -9.33
C LEU A 15 2.91 7.14 -9.03
N PRO A 16 2.35 7.10 -7.80
CA PRO A 16 1.34 8.05 -7.38
C PRO A 16 1.82 9.50 -7.52
N ALA A 17 1.03 10.36 -8.16
CA ALA A 17 1.31 11.78 -8.25
C ALA A 17 1.03 12.51 -6.91
N GLY A 18 0.29 11.88 -5.99
CA GLY A 18 0.05 12.42 -4.66
C GLY A 18 -0.51 11.41 -3.64
N TRP A 19 0.31 11.03 -2.67
CA TRP A 19 0.00 10.07 -1.59
C TRP A 19 -1.17 10.44 -0.67
N ARG A 20 -1.62 11.70 -0.70
CA ARG A 20 -2.71 12.22 0.17
C ARG A 20 -4.00 12.49 -0.62
N ARG A 21 -4.03 12.15 -1.91
CA ARG A 21 -5.21 12.38 -2.75
C ARG A 21 -6.25 11.29 -2.46
N PRO A 22 -7.55 11.60 -2.47
CA PRO A 22 -8.59 10.58 -2.34
C PRO A 22 -8.40 9.49 -3.39
N TYR A 23 -8.77 8.25 -3.07
CA TYR A 23 -8.68 7.13 -4.03
C TYR A 23 -9.54 7.32 -5.29
N ALA A 24 -10.56 8.18 -5.21
CA ALA A 24 -11.40 8.57 -6.35
C ALA A 24 -10.72 9.54 -7.34
N ASP A 25 -9.54 10.09 -7.00
CA ASP A 25 -8.81 10.97 -7.91
C ASP A 25 -7.98 10.14 -8.90
N ASP A 26 -8.62 9.73 -10.01
CA ASP A 26 -7.99 8.88 -11.02
C ASP A 26 -6.70 9.46 -11.63
N ALA A 27 -6.58 10.78 -11.70
CA ALA A 27 -5.36 11.41 -12.23
C ALA A 27 -4.18 11.33 -11.25
N ALA A 28 -4.45 11.14 -9.95
CA ALA A 28 -3.41 11.05 -8.93
C ALA A 28 -2.83 9.64 -8.77
N TRP A 29 -3.58 8.61 -9.18
CA TRP A 29 -3.27 7.21 -8.89
C TRP A 29 -3.10 6.39 -10.17
N PRO A 30 -1.96 5.69 -10.34
CA PRO A 30 -1.72 4.79 -11.48
C PRO A 30 -2.64 3.56 -11.41
N HIS A 31 -2.52 2.63 -12.37
CA HIS A 31 -3.26 1.36 -12.35
C HIS A 31 -2.37 0.22 -11.87
N LEU A 32 -2.97 -0.79 -11.23
CA LEU A 32 -2.30 -2.05 -10.93
C LEU A 32 -2.07 -2.81 -12.24
N ALA A 33 -0.82 -3.21 -12.49
CA ALA A 33 -0.39 -3.96 -13.66
C ALA A 33 -0.09 -5.43 -13.32
N GLN A 34 0.43 -5.69 -12.12
CA GLN A 34 0.57 -7.02 -11.53
C GLN A 34 0.22 -6.93 -10.05
N LEU A 35 -0.37 -7.99 -9.52
CA LEU A 35 -0.63 -8.17 -8.10
C LEU A 35 -0.29 -9.61 -7.73
N ALA A 36 0.56 -9.77 -6.73
CA ALA A 36 0.85 -11.07 -6.16
C ALA A 36 0.75 -11.02 -4.64
N TRP A 37 0.35 -12.14 -4.05
CA TRP A 37 0.44 -12.32 -2.61
C TRP A 37 0.73 -13.77 -2.24
N VAL A 38 1.47 -13.92 -1.15
CA VAL A 38 1.79 -15.23 -0.57
C VAL A 38 1.40 -15.25 0.90
N VAL A 39 0.73 -16.31 1.32
CA VAL A 39 0.24 -16.52 2.68
C VAL A 39 1.10 -17.55 3.36
N TYR A 40 1.64 -17.21 4.52
CA TYR A 40 2.40 -18.10 5.37
C TYR A 40 1.74 -18.21 6.74
N THR A 41 1.89 -19.37 7.36
CA THR A 41 1.68 -19.49 8.81
C THR A 41 2.76 -18.73 9.56
N ARG A 42 2.51 -18.39 10.83
CA ARG A 42 3.54 -17.85 11.74
C ARG A 42 4.82 -18.69 11.81
N ALA A 43 4.69 -20.00 11.65
CA ALA A 43 5.82 -20.94 11.70
C ALA A 43 6.66 -20.96 10.41
N GLY A 44 6.32 -20.15 9.41
CA GLY A 44 7.05 -20.10 8.13
C GLY A 44 6.62 -21.15 7.11
N ALA A 45 5.52 -21.87 7.32
CA ALA A 45 4.98 -22.78 6.31
C ALA A 45 4.11 -22.01 5.29
N LEU A 46 4.41 -22.16 4.00
CA LEU A 46 3.62 -21.63 2.90
C LEU A 46 2.23 -22.28 2.88
N VAL A 47 1.19 -21.46 2.81
CA VAL A 47 -0.22 -21.87 2.77
C VAL A 47 -0.79 -21.67 1.37
N LYS A 48 -0.48 -20.54 0.74
CA LYS A 48 -1.06 -20.13 -0.54
C LYS A 48 -0.13 -19.14 -1.25
N ALA A 49 -0.12 -19.19 -2.57
CA ALA A 49 0.57 -18.22 -3.42
C ALA A 49 -0.32 -17.90 -4.62
N GLU A 50 -0.41 -16.62 -4.97
CA GLU A 50 -1.30 -16.09 -5.99
C GLU A 50 -0.55 -15.01 -6.79
N ASN A 51 -0.69 -15.02 -8.11
CA ASN A 51 -0.03 -14.09 -9.02
C ASN A 51 -0.94 -13.77 -10.20
N TYR A 52 -1.20 -12.48 -10.42
CA TYR A 52 -2.11 -12.00 -11.45
C TYR A 52 -1.51 -10.82 -12.19
N TYR A 53 -1.44 -10.92 -13.52
CA TYR A 53 -1.33 -9.76 -14.40
C TYR A 53 -2.71 -9.14 -14.62
N LEU A 54 -2.79 -7.82 -14.71
CA LEU A 54 -4.05 -7.08 -14.72
C LEU A 54 -4.17 -6.24 -15.98
N ARG A 55 -5.36 -6.22 -16.58
CA ARG A 55 -5.67 -5.30 -17.68
C ARG A 55 -5.60 -3.87 -17.19
N VAL A 56 -4.86 -3.04 -17.92
CA VAL A 56 -4.74 -1.60 -17.66
C VAL A 56 -5.31 -0.80 -18.83
N PRO A 57 -5.87 0.41 -18.61
CA PRO A 57 -6.37 1.23 -19.72
C PRO A 57 -5.24 1.63 -20.67
N ALA A 58 -5.54 1.68 -21.97
CA ALA A 58 -4.58 2.07 -22.99
C ALA A 58 -4.00 3.48 -22.71
N GLY A 59 -2.68 3.63 -22.89
CA GLY A 59 -1.98 4.90 -22.68
C GLY A 59 -1.68 5.28 -21.23
N THR A 60 -1.97 4.39 -20.26
CA THR A 60 -1.68 4.66 -18.84
C THR A 60 -0.30 4.19 -18.38
N MET A 61 0.35 3.30 -19.13
CA MET A 61 1.68 2.78 -18.82
C MET A 61 2.76 3.85 -19.05
N GLN A 62 3.43 4.27 -17.98
CA GLN A 62 4.57 5.16 -18.06
C GLN A 62 5.80 4.40 -18.57
N PRO A 63 6.62 4.99 -19.48
CA PRO A 63 7.82 4.33 -19.98
C PRO A 63 8.81 3.94 -18.89
N THR A 64 8.89 4.73 -17.81
CA THR A 64 9.74 4.42 -16.65
C THR A 64 9.25 3.20 -15.87
N ALA A 65 7.94 3.01 -15.72
CA ALA A 65 7.38 1.83 -15.06
C ALA A 65 7.65 0.58 -15.91
N GLN A 66 7.32 0.62 -17.20
CA GLN A 66 7.59 -0.48 -18.11
C GLN A 66 9.09 -0.83 -18.21
N ALA A 67 9.98 0.15 -18.13
CA ALA A 67 11.43 -0.11 -18.12
C ALA A 67 11.90 -0.81 -16.84
N ILE A 68 11.17 -0.66 -15.73
CA ILE A 68 11.47 -1.27 -14.43
C ILE A 68 10.95 -2.72 -14.39
N HIS A 69 9.66 -2.94 -14.64
CA HIS A 69 9.02 -4.25 -14.48
C HIS A 69 8.82 -5.04 -15.80
N GLY A 70 9.09 -4.44 -16.96
CA GLY A 70 9.05 -5.12 -18.26
C GLY A 70 7.67 -5.45 -18.83
N LEU A 71 6.58 -5.11 -18.14
CA LEU A 71 5.21 -5.43 -18.56
C LEU A 71 4.74 -4.44 -19.63
N SER A 72 4.51 -4.92 -20.85
CA SER A 72 4.01 -4.08 -21.94
C SER A 72 2.49 -3.96 -21.91
N THR A 73 1.97 -2.87 -22.48
CA THR A 73 0.51 -2.67 -22.59
C THR A 73 -0.13 -3.76 -23.44
N GLU A 74 0.57 -4.24 -24.47
CA GLU A 74 0.12 -5.32 -25.35
C GLU A 74 0.00 -6.64 -24.61
N PHE A 75 0.99 -6.98 -23.77
CA PHE A 75 0.96 -8.18 -22.93
C PHE A 75 -0.20 -8.12 -21.93
N LEU A 76 -0.36 -6.99 -21.22
CA LEU A 76 -1.43 -6.83 -20.24
C LEU A 76 -2.83 -6.82 -20.88
N ALA A 77 -2.96 -6.35 -22.13
CA ALA A 77 -4.21 -6.43 -22.87
C ALA A 77 -4.57 -7.86 -23.29
N ALA A 78 -3.57 -8.69 -23.62
CA ALA A 78 -3.76 -10.07 -24.08
C ALA A 78 -3.93 -11.06 -22.91
N GLU A 79 -3.07 -10.97 -21.89
CA GLU A 79 -2.93 -11.95 -20.81
C GLU A 79 -3.46 -11.43 -19.46
N GLY A 80 -3.67 -10.13 -19.33
CA GLY A 80 -4.15 -9.52 -18.09
C GLY A 80 -5.59 -9.93 -17.78
N GLN A 81 -5.89 -10.03 -16.48
CA GLN A 81 -7.21 -10.34 -15.96
C GLN A 81 -7.97 -9.08 -15.52
N ASP A 82 -9.28 -9.21 -15.33
CA ASP A 82 -10.08 -8.12 -14.77
C ASP A 82 -9.79 -7.93 -13.29
N LEU A 83 -9.70 -6.66 -12.89
CA LEU A 83 -9.36 -6.26 -11.53
C LEU A 83 -10.36 -6.78 -10.47
N GLY A 84 -11.66 -6.73 -10.77
CA GLY A 84 -12.72 -7.08 -9.82
C GLY A 84 -12.62 -8.52 -9.29
N PRO A 85 -12.58 -9.55 -10.16
CA PRO A 85 -12.40 -10.94 -9.73
C PRO A 85 -11.13 -11.18 -8.91
N VAL A 86 -10.00 -10.59 -9.32
CA VAL A 86 -8.72 -10.74 -8.61
C VAL A 86 -8.80 -10.13 -7.21
N LEU A 87 -9.33 -8.92 -7.08
CA LEU A 87 -9.51 -8.27 -5.77
C LEU A 87 -10.55 -8.97 -4.90
N THR A 88 -11.55 -9.61 -5.50
CA THR A 88 -12.50 -10.46 -4.76
C THR A 88 -11.77 -11.67 -4.14
N SER A 89 -10.85 -12.29 -4.88
CA SER A 89 -10.00 -13.38 -4.37
C SER A 89 -9.11 -12.90 -3.22
N LEU A 90 -8.42 -11.77 -3.40
CA LEU A 90 -7.60 -11.18 -2.33
C LEU A 90 -8.44 -10.83 -1.09
N ALA A 91 -9.62 -10.24 -1.26
CA ALA A 91 -10.51 -9.91 -0.14
C ALA A 91 -10.98 -11.16 0.61
N ALA A 92 -11.24 -12.26 -0.08
CA ALA A 92 -11.59 -13.54 0.54
C ALA A 92 -10.44 -14.07 1.39
N ASP A 93 -9.20 -14.03 0.89
CA ASP A 93 -8.02 -14.45 1.64
C ASP A 93 -7.77 -13.54 2.86
N LEU A 94 -7.85 -12.22 2.69
CA LEU A 94 -7.71 -11.26 3.79
C LEU A 94 -8.76 -11.50 4.90
N ALA A 95 -10.00 -11.82 4.52
CA ALA A 95 -11.08 -12.12 5.46
C ALA A 95 -10.91 -13.49 6.14
N GLN A 96 -10.44 -14.50 5.40
CA GLN A 96 -10.22 -15.86 5.88
C GLN A 96 -9.06 -15.90 6.89
N TYR A 97 -7.91 -15.34 6.53
CA TYR A 97 -6.68 -15.48 7.30
C TYR A 97 -6.49 -14.40 8.36
N LYS A 98 -7.12 -13.23 8.18
CA LYS A 98 -6.94 -12.03 9.04
C LYS A 98 -5.45 -11.74 9.34
N PRO A 99 -4.61 -11.66 8.30
CA PRO A 99 -3.17 -11.75 8.46
C PRO A 99 -2.55 -10.45 8.99
N LEU A 100 -1.28 -10.54 9.38
CA LEU A 100 -0.38 -9.39 9.26
C LEU A 100 -0.04 -9.19 7.79
N VAL A 101 -0.42 -8.04 7.21
CA VAL A 101 -0.10 -7.70 5.81
C VAL A 101 1.30 -7.10 5.76
N VAL A 102 2.20 -7.73 5.01
CA VAL A 102 3.62 -7.38 4.98
C VAL A 102 4.04 -7.00 3.56
N GLY A 103 4.91 -5.99 3.43
CA GLY A 103 5.53 -5.60 2.16
C GLY A 103 6.88 -4.94 2.37
N HIS A 104 7.65 -4.74 1.29
CA HIS A 104 8.90 -3.97 1.31
C HIS A 104 8.69 -2.63 0.60
N PHE A 105 8.32 -1.60 1.37
CA PHE A 105 7.62 -0.38 0.92
C PHE A 105 6.09 -0.53 0.81
N VAL A 106 5.51 -1.28 1.75
CA VAL A 106 4.06 -1.60 1.86
C VAL A 106 3.09 -0.40 1.78
N GLN A 107 3.57 0.83 1.96
CA GLN A 107 2.75 2.03 1.76
C GLN A 107 2.27 2.15 0.31
N LEU A 108 3.10 1.78 -0.66
CA LEU A 108 2.70 1.75 -2.07
C LEU A 108 1.57 0.74 -2.27
N ASP A 109 1.80 -0.51 -1.90
CA ASP A 109 0.85 -1.62 -2.07
C ASP A 109 -0.48 -1.32 -1.38
N PHE A 110 -0.44 -0.84 -0.15
CA PHE A 110 -1.63 -0.48 0.63
C PHE A 110 -2.51 0.54 -0.11
N HIS A 111 -1.90 1.60 -0.64
CA HIS A 111 -2.66 2.63 -1.35
C HIS A 111 -3.12 2.15 -2.72
N MET A 112 -2.28 1.42 -3.44
CA MET A 112 -2.60 0.90 -4.77
C MET A 112 -3.72 -0.14 -4.73
N LEU A 113 -3.72 -1.01 -3.73
CA LEU A 113 -4.84 -1.92 -3.46
C LEU A 113 -6.09 -1.14 -3.05
N GLY A 114 -5.98 -0.11 -2.20
CA GLY A 114 -7.11 0.75 -1.84
C GLY A 114 -7.76 1.43 -3.06
N VAL A 115 -6.95 1.96 -3.98
CA VAL A 115 -7.41 2.47 -5.28
C VAL A 115 -8.04 1.37 -6.11
N GLY A 116 -7.44 0.19 -6.14
CA GLY A 116 -7.97 -0.98 -6.84
C GLY A 116 -9.37 -1.36 -6.35
N PHE A 117 -9.54 -1.50 -5.03
CA PHE A 117 -10.83 -1.81 -4.41
C PHE A 117 -11.86 -0.72 -4.73
N HIS A 118 -11.48 0.55 -4.64
CA HIS A 118 -12.34 1.67 -5.01
C HIS A 118 -12.82 1.58 -6.46
N ARG A 119 -11.90 1.37 -7.42
CA ARG A 119 -12.22 1.24 -8.86
C ARG A 119 -13.06 0.01 -9.18
N ALA A 120 -12.90 -1.07 -8.42
CA ALA A 120 -13.70 -2.28 -8.53
C ALA A 120 -15.09 -2.16 -7.87
N GLY A 121 -15.38 -1.07 -7.16
CA GLY A 121 -16.62 -0.91 -6.39
C GLY A 121 -16.72 -1.89 -5.20
N LEU A 122 -15.57 -2.34 -4.69
CA LEU A 122 -15.47 -3.32 -3.61
C LEU A 122 -15.08 -2.64 -2.29
N PRO A 123 -15.55 -3.15 -1.13
CA PRO A 123 -15.07 -2.70 0.17
C PRO A 123 -13.58 -2.97 0.33
N ASN A 124 -12.83 -2.02 0.90
CA ASN A 124 -11.41 -2.17 1.18
C ASN A 124 -11.20 -2.74 2.61
N PRO A 125 -10.72 -3.98 2.77
CA PRO A 125 -10.50 -4.59 4.09
C PRO A 125 -9.19 -4.14 4.75
N LEU A 126 -8.23 -3.60 3.99
CA LEU A 126 -6.86 -3.33 4.46
C LEU A 126 -6.78 -2.37 5.67
N PRO A 127 -7.57 -1.28 5.77
CA PRO A 127 -7.51 -0.39 6.93
C PRO A 127 -7.88 -1.07 8.26
N GLY A 128 -8.57 -2.21 8.21
CA GLY A 128 -8.93 -3.01 9.38
C GLY A 128 -7.89 -4.08 9.76
N LEU A 129 -6.79 -4.20 9.02
CA LEU A 129 -5.77 -5.22 9.22
C LEU A 129 -4.44 -4.59 9.66
N PRO A 130 -3.65 -5.30 10.50
CA PRO A 130 -2.31 -4.83 10.83
C PRO A 130 -1.40 -4.90 9.60
N THR A 131 -0.57 -3.89 9.42
CA THR A 131 0.39 -3.77 8.32
C THR A 131 1.82 -3.70 8.84
N PHE A 132 2.79 -4.24 8.10
CA PHE A 132 4.20 -4.15 8.46
C PHE A 132 5.08 -3.96 7.22
N CYS A 133 5.99 -2.99 7.29
CA CYS A 133 6.95 -2.69 6.23
C CYS A 133 8.34 -3.22 6.63
N THR A 134 8.90 -4.20 5.92
CA THR A 134 10.25 -4.74 6.25
C THR A 134 11.36 -3.71 5.99
N MET A 135 11.12 -2.73 5.12
CA MET A 135 12.07 -1.65 4.78
C MET A 135 12.35 -0.69 5.95
N LEU A 136 11.35 -0.41 6.82
CA LEU A 136 11.51 0.57 7.89
C LEU A 136 12.48 0.14 9.02
N PRO A 137 12.34 -1.06 9.61
CA PRO A 137 13.21 -1.50 10.70
C PRO A 137 14.65 -1.74 10.26
N THR A 138 14.90 -1.96 8.95
CA THR A 138 16.25 -2.17 8.40
C THR A 138 17.00 -0.86 8.11
N GLY A 139 16.46 0.30 8.49
CA GLY A 139 17.16 1.59 8.38
C GLY A 139 18.54 1.64 9.05
N PRO A 140 18.78 1.05 10.25
CA PRO A 140 20.13 0.93 10.81
C PRO A 140 21.07 0.10 9.95
N LEU A 141 20.57 -0.97 9.33
CA LEU A 141 21.35 -1.80 8.42
C LEU A 141 21.72 -1.00 7.16
N ALA A 142 20.78 -0.25 6.59
CA ALA A 142 21.05 0.66 5.48
C ALA A 142 22.21 1.61 5.82
N ARG A 143 22.16 2.29 6.98
CA ARG A 143 23.25 3.20 7.40
C ARG A 143 24.61 2.52 7.51
N ALA A 144 24.65 1.26 7.93
CA ALA A 144 25.90 0.50 8.02
C ALA A 144 26.48 0.15 6.65
N LEU A 145 25.63 -0.10 5.65
CA LEU A 145 26.04 -0.45 4.28
C LEU A 145 26.42 0.77 3.43
N GLY A 146 26.04 1.98 3.84
CA GLY A 146 26.40 3.21 3.14
C GLY A 146 25.70 3.35 1.77
N PRO A 147 24.36 3.50 1.73
CA PRO A 147 23.59 3.60 0.50
C PRO A 147 24.03 4.82 -0.34
N PRO A 148 23.70 4.81 -1.65
CA PRO A 148 23.93 5.96 -2.52
C PRO A 148 23.38 7.27 -1.93
N PRO A 149 24.03 8.41 -2.21
CA PRO A 149 23.62 9.71 -1.70
C PRO A 149 22.12 9.97 -1.94
N GLY A 150 21.42 10.40 -0.90
CA GLY A 150 19.99 10.73 -0.96
C GLY A 150 19.04 9.57 -0.64
N ARG A 151 19.54 8.35 -0.44
CA ARG A 151 18.72 7.20 -0.03
C ARG A 151 19.08 6.70 1.36
N GLN A 152 18.09 6.56 2.23
CA GLN A 152 18.31 6.20 3.65
C GLN A 152 17.88 4.77 4.01
N LEU A 153 17.19 4.09 3.09
CA LEU A 153 16.63 2.75 3.27
C LEU A 153 17.10 1.83 2.15
N LEU A 154 17.18 0.54 2.45
CA LEU A 154 17.52 -0.48 1.45
C LEU A 154 16.34 -0.70 0.51
N ARG A 155 16.65 -1.05 -0.74
CA ARG A 155 15.69 -1.70 -1.64
C ARG A 155 15.58 -3.17 -1.27
N LEU A 156 14.52 -3.84 -1.74
CA LEU A 156 14.29 -5.25 -1.45
C LEU A 156 15.48 -6.11 -1.90
N ASN A 157 15.94 -5.92 -3.13
CA ASN A 157 17.08 -6.66 -3.69
C ASN A 157 18.37 -6.47 -2.87
N GLU A 158 18.59 -5.30 -2.28
CA GLU A 158 19.78 -5.03 -1.44
C GLU A 158 19.64 -5.62 -0.05
N LEU A 159 18.43 -5.63 0.52
CA LEU A 159 18.16 -6.33 1.77
C LEU A 159 18.35 -7.84 1.56
N TYR A 160 17.80 -8.38 0.48
CA TYR A 160 17.92 -9.79 0.12
C TYR A 160 19.39 -10.19 -0.04
N GLU A 161 20.15 -9.46 -0.87
CA GLU A 161 21.58 -9.73 -1.08
C GLU A 161 22.40 -9.63 0.21
N HIS A 162 22.05 -8.70 1.10
CA HIS A 162 22.69 -8.63 2.41
C HIS A 162 22.43 -9.86 3.28
N LEU A 163 21.19 -10.36 3.31
CA LEU A 163 20.77 -11.45 4.17
C LEU A 163 21.21 -12.82 3.66
N PHE A 164 21.19 -13.03 2.35
CA PHE A 164 21.42 -14.34 1.73
C PHE A 164 22.77 -14.45 1.00
N HIS A 165 23.49 -13.34 0.83
CA HIS A 165 24.77 -13.27 0.11
C HIS A 165 24.67 -13.71 -1.36
N GLU A 166 23.49 -13.53 -1.96
CA GLU A 166 23.19 -13.83 -3.35
C GLU A 166 22.25 -12.75 -3.92
N PRO A 167 22.33 -12.44 -5.22
CA PRO A 167 21.45 -11.44 -5.83
C PRO A 167 20.01 -11.94 -5.87
N LEU A 168 19.05 -11.02 -5.74
CA LEU A 168 17.65 -11.32 -6.04
C LEU A 168 17.45 -11.42 -7.55
N ASP A 169 17.20 -12.63 -8.03
CA ASP A 169 16.81 -12.89 -9.41
C ASP A 169 15.44 -12.27 -9.69
N ARG A 170 15.25 -11.70 -10.89
CA ARG A 170 13.96 -11.16 -11.38
C ARG A 170 13.24 -10.19 -10.40
N HIS A 171 13.98 -9.27 -9.80
CA HIS A 171 13.39 -8.12 -9.10
C HIS A 171 12.52 -7.27 -10.05
N HIS A 172 11.47 -6.62 -9.53
CA HIS A 172 10.40 -5.96 -10.28
C HIS A 172 9.44 -6.93 -10.99
N ASP A 173 9.17 -8.05 -10.31
CA ASP A 173 8.08 -8.98 -10.59
C ASP A 173 7.36 -9.19 -9.26
N ALA A 174 6.07 -8.84 -9.19
CA ALA A 174 5.35 -8.80 -7.93
C ALA A 174 5.37 -10.15 -7.19
N GLN A 175 5.39 -11.29 -7.91
CA GLN A 175 5.45 -12.59 -7.26
C GLN A 175 6.80 -12.80 -6.60
N THR A 176 7.88 -12.58 -7.35
CA THR A 176 9.25 -12.71 -6.86
C THR A 176 9.50 -11.78 -5.68
N ASP A 177 9.02 -10.54 -5.75
CA ASP A 177 9.22 -9.54 -4.71
C ASP A 177 8.37 -9.84 -3.45
N ALA A 178 7.16 -10.40 -3.59
CA ALA A 178 6.37 -10.89 -2.45
C ALA A 178 7.03 -12.10 -1.76
N GLU A 179 7.55 -13.05 -2.52
CA GLU A 179 8.28 -14.22 -2.01
C GLU A 179 9.59 -13.80 -1.32
N ALA A 180 10.40 -12.95 -1.96
CA ALA A 180 11.63 -12.42 -1.39
C ALA A 180 11.37 -11.57 -0.13
N THR A 181 10.26 -10.83 -0.09
CA THR A 181 9.84 -10.11 1.14
C THR A 181 9.53 -11.09 2.27
N ALA A 182 8.87 -12.22 1.97
CA ALA A 182 8.61 -13.27 2.95
C ALA A 182 9.90 -13.86 3.50
N GLU A 183 10.84 -14.21 2.62
CA GLU A 183 12.15 -14.75 2.99
C GLU A 183 12.93 -13.77 3.86
N CYS A 184 13.02 -12.50 3.45
CA CYS A 184 13.65 -11.44 4.24
C CYS A 184 13.01 -11.29 5.62
N PHE A 185 11.68 -11.31 5.69
CA PHE A 185 10.95 -11.21 6.96
C PHE A 185 11.30 -12.35 7.91
N PHE A 186 11.25 -13.60 7.42
CA PHE A 186 11.53 -14.76 8.24
C PHE A 186 13.00 -14.85 8.64
N GLU A 187 13.93 -14.43 7.79
CA GLU A 187 15.35 -14.39 8.12
C GLU A 187 15.65 -13.33 9.18
N LEU A 188 15.08 -12.12 9.05
CA LEU A 188 15.19 -11.10 10.08
C LEU A 188 14.54 -11.53 11.41
N TRP A 189 13.46 -12.30 11.35
CA TRP A 189 12.84 -12.88 12.54
C TRP A 189 13.72 -13.96 13.18
N ARG A 190 14.26 -14.88 12.39
CA ARG A 190 15.13 -15.99 12.82
C ARG A 190 16.40 -15.48 13.49
N THR A 191 16.98 -14.40 12.98
CA THR A 191 18.18 -13.76 13.54
C THR A 191 17.89 -12.91 14.79
N GLY A 192 16.62 -12.71 15.14
CA GLY A 192 16.19 -11.86 16.25
C GLY A 192 16.28 -10.36 15.96
N TYR A 193 16.54 -9.97 14.70
CA TYR A 193 16.51 -8.57 14.26
C TYR A 193 15.09 -8.01 14.32
N LEU A 194 14.11 -8.80 13.89
CA LEU A 194 12.70 -8.55 14.13
C LEU A 194 12.22 -9.28 15.38
N THR A 195 11.44 -8.56 16.18
CA THR A 195 10.80 -9.06 17.40
C THR A 195 9.34 -8.64 17.39
N GLU A 196 8.53 -9.20 18.30
CA GLU A 196 7.15 -8.74 18.52
C GLU A 196 7.09 -7.22 18.79
N ALA A 197 8.10 -6.66 19.47
CA ALA A 197 8.20 -5.22 19.71
C ALA A 197 8.44 -4.45 18.41
N SER A 198 9.26 -4.97 17.49
CA SER A 198 9.49 -4.38 16.18
C SER A 198 8.18 -4.27 15.37
N LEU A 199 7.31 -5.29 15.45
CA LEU A 199 6.01 -5.30 14.79
C LEU A 199 5.05 -4.26 15.38
N ALA A 200 5.00 -4.15 16.71
CA ALA A 200 4.08 -3.25 17.41
C ALA A 200 4.42 -1.75 17.27
N GLN A 201 5.66 -1.43 16.84
CA GLN A 201 6.12 -0.04 16.72
C GLN A 201 5.69 0.65 15.41
N GLN A 202 5.29 -0.09 14.38
CA GLN A 202 4.92 0.54 13.12
C GLN A 202 3.54 1.18 13.21
N VAL A 203 3.46 2.43 12.77
CA VAL A 203 2.19 3.16 12.70
C VAL A 203 1.31 2.50 11.63
N PRO A 204 0.07 2.10 11.96
CA PRO A 204 -0.84 1.54 10.99
C PRO A 204 -1.08 2.51 9.83
N LEU A 205 -1.11 1.98 8.61
CA LEU A 205 -1.50 2.75 7.44
C LEU A 205 -3.00 3.06 7.49
N ALA A 206 -3.37 4.20 6.94
CA ALA A 206 -4.73 4.67 6.88
C ALA A 206 -5.04 5.22 5.49
N GLU A 207 -6.32 5.17 5.13
CA GLU A 207 -6.76 5.76 3.86
C GLU A 207 -6.49 7.27 3.81
N PRO A 208 -6.20 7.83 2.63
CA PRO A 208 -6.09 9.27 2.47
C PRO A 208 -7.43 9.93 2.79
N VAL A 209 -7.47 10.68 3.89
CA VAL A 209 -8.64 11.49 4.20
C VAL A 209 -8.68 12.65 3.21
N ALA A 210 -9.80 12.82 2.51
CA ALA A 210 -10.02 13.99 1.67
C ALA A 210 -9.76 15.25 2.52
N ALA A 211 -8.87 16.11 2.02
CA ALA A 211 -8.68 17.43 2.59
C ALA A 211 -10.06 18.11 2.68
N GLY A 212 -10.59 18.28 3.89
CA GLY A 212 -11.82 19.04 4.09
C GLY A 212 -11.69 20.44 3.45
N PRO A 213 -12.80 21.15 3.19
CA PRO A 213 -12.81 22.42 2.43
C PRO A 213 -11.88 23.51 3.00
N PHE A 214 -11.38 23.31 4.22
CA PHE A 214 -10.51 24.21 4.97
C PHE A 214 -9.17 23.58 5.35
N ALA A 215 -8.73 22.50 4.70
CA ALA A 215 -7.48 21.82 5.05
C ALA A 215 -6.23 22.71 4.85
N TRP A 216 -6.32 23.70 3.95
CA TRP A 216 -5.31 24.74 3.73
C TRP A 216 -5.24 25.77 4.87
N LEU A 217 -6.30 25.89 5.67
CA LEU A 217 -6.26 26.69 6.89
C LEU A 217 -5.48 25.90 7.95
N GLY A 218 -4.47 26.54 8.55
CA GLY A 218 -3.76 25.98 9.70
C GLY A 218 -4.71 25.64 10.86
N PRO A 219 -4.24 24.96 11.92
CA PRO A 219 -5.09 24.48 13.02
C PRO A 219 -6.03 25.54 13.60
N GLN A 220 -5.55 26.79 13.71
CA GLN A 220 -6.37 27.91 14.17
C GLN A 220 -7.43 28.30 13.13
N GLY A 221 -7.06 28.46 11.86
CA GLY A 221 -8.00 28.84 10.79
C GLY A 221 -9.13 27.83 10.60
N ARG A 222 -8.88 26.52 10.82
CA ARG A 222 -9.94 25.50 10.84
C ARG A 222 -10.96 25.72 11.96
N ARG A 223 -10.53 26.17 13.14
CA ARG A 223 -11.44 26.48 14.28
C ARG A 223 -12.31 27.70 13.97
N TRP A 224 -11.75 28.72 13.33
CA TRP A 224 -12.51 29.91 12.90
C TRP A 224 -13.55 29.57 11.82
N ALA A 225 -13.18 28.77 10.81
CA ALA A 225 -14.11 28.36 9.76
C ALA A 225 -15.30 27.56 10.32
N ALA A 226 -15.04 26.60 11.22
CA ALA A 226 -16.09 25.84 11.90
C ALA A 226 -16.99 26.73 12.78
N GLY A 227 -16.40 27.70 13.50
CA GLY A 227 -17.15 28.67 14.32
C GLY A 227 -18.03 29.62 13.49
N ALA A 228 -17.54 30.07 12.33
CA ALA A 228 -18.28 30.94 11.42
C ALA A 228 -19.49 30.23 10.79
N SER A 229 -19.37 28.94 10.43
CA SER A 229 -20.49 28.13 9.97
C SER A 229 -21.55 27.96 11.05
N GLY A 230 -21.16 27.74 12.32
CA GLY A 230 -22.09 27.66 13.44
C GLY A 230 -22.83 28.98 13.72
N ALA A 231 -22.14 30.12 13.62
CA ALA A 231 -22.74 31.44 13.79
C ALA A 231 -23.73 31.78 12.66
N LEU A 232 -23.44 31.42 11.42
CA LEU A 232 -24.36 31.61 10.29
C LEU A 232 -25.63 30.78 10.42
N VAL A 233 -25.52 29.53 10.90
CA VAL A 233 -26.69 28.68 11.19
C VAL A 233 -27.51 29.27 12.34
N LEU A 234 -26.85 29.75 13.41
CA LEU A 234 -27.53 30.39 14.53
C LEU A 234 -28.28 31.66 14.11
N LEU A 235 -27.65 32.51 13.29
CA LEU A 235 -28.26 33.72 12.74
C LEU A 235 -29.43 33.40 11.81
N PHE A 236 -29.34 32.34 11.00
CA PHE A 236 -30.44 31.87 10.16
C PHE A 236 -31.63 31.34 10.99
N LEU A 237 -31.36 30.62 12.08
CA LEU A 237 -32.40 30.15 13.01
C LEU A 237 -33.06 31.31 13.77
N ILE A 238 -32.30 32.32 14.19
CA ILE A 238 -32.82 33.55 14.80
C ILE A 238 -33.69 34.31 13.80
N TRP A 239 -33.27 34.40 12.54
CA TRP A 239 -34.04 35.04 11.48
C TRP A 239 -35.37 34.30 11.23
N LEU A 240 -35.35 32.95 11.16
CA LEU A 240 -36.57 32.15 11.03
C LEU A 240 -37.52 32.35 12.22
N TYR A 241 -37.00 32.36 13.44
CA TYR A 241 -37.81 32.60 14.64
C TYR A 241 -38.48 33.98 14.62
N TYR A 242 -37.75 35.04 14.24
CA TYR A 242 -38.28 36.40 14.23
C TYR A 242 -39.35 36.67 13.16
N TYR A 243 -39.33 35.92 12.05
CA TYR A 243 -40.23 36.16 10.92
C TYR A 243 -41.38 35.15 10.83
N TYR A 244 -41.27 33.99 11.49
CA TYR A 244 -42.25 32.91 11.36
C TYR A 244 -42.72 32.30 12.70
N GLY A 245 -42.26 32.81 13.85
CA GLY A 245 -42.72 32.41 15.19
C GLY A 245 -43.46 33.54 15.89
#